data_AF-A0A6J7QAR2-F1
#
_entry.id   AF-A0A6J7QAR2-F1
#
_cell.length_a   1.000
_cell.length_b   1.000
_cell.length_c   1.000
_cell.angle_alpha   90.00
_cell.angle_beta   90.00
_cell.angle_gamma   90.00
#
_symmetry.space_group_name_H-M   'P 1'
#
loop_
_entity.id
_entity.type
_entity.pdbx_description
1 polymer ?
#
loop_
_entity_poly.entity_id
_entity_poly.type
_entity_poly.pdbx_seq_one_letter_code
_entity_poly.pdbx_strand_id
1 'polypeptide(L)'
;MTAIALFSLTSCSRSSTDFAKAAETAIGGADAARVIGQEFTGIYCEDPGSTSEGVTFSCAGQGKTDGKRYKFTATITSSSRVEITDYKAVE
;
A
#
# COMPACT_ATOMS: atom_id res chain seq x y z
N MET A 1 -13.21 13.30 9.76
CA MET A 1 -13.78 12.63 8.57
C MET A 1 -12.73 11.66 8.06
N THR A 2 -12.87 10.37 8.33
CA THR A 2 -11.96 9.33 7.83
C THR A 2 -12.37 9.05 6.39
N ALA A 3 -11.60 9.54 5.43
CA ALA A 3 -11.86 9.30 4.02
C ALA A 3 -11.46 7.85 3.69
N ILE A 4 -12.42 6.92 3.78
CA ILE A 4 -12.26 5.55 3.28
C ILE A 4 -12.31 5.67 1.76
N ALA A 5 -11.14 5.72 1.13
CA ALA A 5 -11.03 5.76 -0.31
C ALA A 5 -10.45 4.42 -0.77
N LEU A 6 -11.36 3.51 -1.14
CA LEU A 6 -11.04 2.20 -1.70
C LEU A 6 -10.47 2.41 -3.10
N PHE A 7 -9.15 2.32 -3.23
CA PHE A 7 -8.48 2.45 -4.51
C PHE A 7 -7.73 1.16 -4.83
N SER A 8 -8.23 0.42 -5.83
CA SER A 8 -7.65 -0.84 -6.31
C SER A 8 -6.34 -0.62 -7.05
N LEU A 9 -5.29 -0.26 -6.30
CA LEU A 9 -3.91 -0.31 -6.77
C LEU A 9 -3.48 -1.78 -6.80
N THR A 10 -3.88 -2.49 -7.86
CA THR A 10 -3.51 -3.89 -8.02
C THR A 10 -2.06 -4.00 -8.47
N SER A 11 -1.21 -4.53 -7.60
CA SER A 11 0.16 -4.91 -7.95
C SER A 11 0.26 -6.43 -8.05
N CYS A 12 0.87 -6.92 -9.12
CA CYS A 12 1.22 -8.34 -9.26
C CYS A 12 2.57 -8.57 -8.57
N SER A 13 2.61 -9.41 -7.54
CA SER A 13 3.87 -9.89 -6.97
C SER A 13 4.49 -10.91 -7.93
N ARG A 14 5.75 -10.68 -8.35
CA ARG A 14 6.49 -11.63 -9.21
C ARG A 14 6.78 -12.97 -8.53
N SER A 15 6.74 -12.98 -7.20
CA SER A 15 6.83 -14.17 -6.37
C SER A 15 5.69 -14.11 -5.35
N SER A 16 4.99 -15.23 -5.16
CA SER A 16 3.87 -15.38 -4.22
C SER A 16 4.25 -15.07 -2.76
N THR A 17 5.52 -14.79 -2.47
CA THR A 17 6.04 -14.44 -1.14
C THR A 17 6.35 -12.95 -0.95
N ASP A 18 6.43 -12.16 -2.02
CA ASP A 18 6.93 -10.77 -1.96
C ASP A 18 5.79 -9.73 -2.03
N PHE A 19 4.71 -9.95 -1.27
CA PHE A 19 3.57 -9.02 -1.24
C PHE A 19 3.91 -7.66 -0.66
N ALA A 20 4.81 -7.61 0.33
CA ALA A 20 5.30 -6.35 0.88
C ALA A 20 5.93 -5.48 -0.22
N LYS A 21 6.86 -6.03 -1.02
CA LYS A 21 7.47 -5.36 -2.18
C LYS A 21 6.44 -4.91 -3.22
N ALA A 22 5.44 -5.76 -3.49
CA ALA A 22 4.40 -5.45 -4.45
C ALA A 22 3.55 -4.25 -3.97
N ALA A 23 3.21 -4.21 -2.69
CA ALA A 23 2.51 -3.09 -2.06
C ALA A 23 3.37 -1.81 -2.01
N GLU A 24 4.65 -1.92 -1.65
CA GLU A 24 5.61 -0.80 -1.72
C GLU A 24 5.64 -0.17 -3.11
N THR A 25 5.69 -1.02 -4.14
CA THR A 25 5.68 -0.59 -5.55
C THR A 25 4.35 0.07 -5.92
N ALA A 26 3.23 -0.47 -5.44
CA ALA A 26 1.90 0.09 -5.69
C ALA A 26 1.78 1.52 -5.10
N ILE A 27 2.22 1.69 -3.86
CA ILE A 27 2.19 2.97 -3.13
C ILE A 27 3.19 3.97 -3.74
N GLY A 28 4.35 3.49 -4.20
CA GLY A 28 5.39 4.32 -4.82
C GLY A 28 5.15 4.60 -6.30
N GLY A 29 4.12 3.99 -6.89
CA GLY A 29 3.80 4.09 -8.30
C GLY A 29 3.04 5.37 -8.67
N ALA A 30 2.95 5.62 -9.97
CA ALA A 30 2.21 6.76 -10.52
C ALA A 30 0.71 6.70 -10.19
N ASP A 31 0.15 5.50 -10.00
CA ASP A 31 -1.27 5.34 -9.68
C ASP A 31 -1.61 5.88 -8.30
N ALA A 32 -0.81 5.59 -7.27
CA ALA A 32 -1.01 6.19 -5.94
C ALA A 32 -0.92 7.72 -5.98
N ALA A 33 0.04 8.27 -6.74
CA ALA A 33 0.16 9.70 -6.95
C ALA A 33 -1.05 10.31 -7.67
N ARG A 34 -1.58 9.63 -8.68
CA ARG A 34 -2.77 10.08 -9.42
C ARG A 34 -4.04 10.03 -8.57
N VAL A 35 -4.17 9.00 -7.75
CA VAL A 35 -5.36 8.66 -6.99
C VAL A 35 -5.46 9.48 -5.70
N ILE A 36 -4.35 9.54 -4.95
CA ILE A 36 -4.28 10.22 -3.66
C ILE A 36 -3.87 11.70 -3.86
N GLY A 37 -3.34 12.05 -5.03
CA GLY A 37 -2.87 13.40 -5.34
C GLY A 37 -1.49 13.72 -4.74
N GLN A 38 -0.72 12.71 -4.37
CA GLN A 38 0.57 12.86 -3.70
C GLN A 38 1.51 11.68 -4.01
N GLU A 39 2.78 11.99 -4.26
CA GLU A 39 3.86 11.00 -4.26
C GLU A 39 4.32 10.64 -2.83
N PHE A 40 4.66 9.38 -2.63
CA PHE A 40 5.21 8.88 -1.38
C PHE A 40 6.68 8.49 -1.52
N THR A 41 7.45 8.71 -0.45
CA THR A 41 8.86 8.30 -0.32
C THR A 41 9.08 7.54 0.98
N GLY A 42 10.22 6.84 1.10
CA GLY A 42 10.54 6.06 2.28
C GLY A 42 9.49 5.00 2.60
N ILE A 43 8.89 4.41 1.54
CA ILE A 43 7.81 3.45 1.68
C ILE A 43 8.38 2.15 2.22
N TYR A 44 7.73 1.61 3.24
CA TYR A 44 8.09 0.35 3.87
C TYR A 44 6.81 -0.41 4.21
N CYS A 45 6.74 -1.67 3.82
CA CYS A 45 5.66 -2.56 4.23
C CYS A 45 6.15 -3.59 5.23
N GLU A 46 5.34 -3.84 6.26
CA GLU A 46 5.57 -4.95 7.18
C GLU A 46 5.41 -6.29 6.43
N ASP A 47 6.17 -7.30 6.85
CA ASP A 47 5.97 -8.65 6.35
C ASP A 47 4.60 -9.17 6.79
N PRO A 48 3.75 -9.68 5.88
CA PRO A 48 2.42 -10.14 6.24
C PRO A 48 2.42 -11.40 7.11
N GLY A 49 3.55 -12.10 7.27
CA GLY A 49 3.68 -13.36 7.99
C GLY A 49 2.98 -14.55 7.33
N SER A 50 2.14 -14.31 6.32
CA SER A 50 1.40 -15.30 5.55
C SER A 50 1.05 -14.75 4.16
N THR A 51 0.87 -15.66 3.21
CA THR A 51 0.49 -15.38 1.82
C THR A 51 -0.97 -15.70 1.53
N SER A 52 -1.75 -16.05 2.56
CA SER A 52 -3.17 -16.39 2.42
C SER A 52 -4.00 -15.19 1.98
N GLU A 53 -4.99 -15.45 1.12
CA GLU A 53 -5.98 -14.45 0.72
C GLU A 53 -6.74 -13.94 1.95
N GLY A 54 -7.01 -12.63 1.98
CA GLY A 54 -7.63 -11.92 3.11
C GLY A 54 -6.66 -11.47 4.19
N VAL A 55 -5.38 -11.87 4.15
CA VAL A 55 -4.36 -11.35 5.08
C VAL A 55 -4.14 -9.86 4.80
N THR A 56 -4.19 -9.07 5.87
CA THR A 56 -3.92 -7.64 5.84
C THR A 56 -2.61 -7.33 6.53
N PHE A 57 -1.84 -6.41 5.97
CA PHE A 57 -0.59 -5.92 6.55
C PHE A 57 -0.46 -4.42 6.37
N SER A 58 0.35 -3.78 7.23
CA SER A 58 0.51 -2.33 7.20
C SER A 58 1.71 -1.93 6.36
N CYS A 59 1.57 -0.82 5.66
CA CYS A 59 2.70 -0.10 5.07
C CYS A 59 2.74 1.32 5.62
N ALA A 60 3.91 1.94 5.59
CA ALA A 60 4.11 3.33 5.93
C ALA A 60 4.87 4.03 4.80
N GLY A 61 4.65 5.33 4.64
CA GLY A 61 5.40 6.17 3.73
C GLY A 61 5.31 7.63 4.15
N GLN A 62 6.16 8.48 3.57
CA GLN A 62 6.13 9.92 3.78
C GLN A 62 5.63 10.61 2.51
N GLY A 63 4.69 11.53 2.65
CA GLY A 63 4.27 12.39 1.55
C GLY A 63 5.39 13.32 1.12
N LYS A 64 5.75 13.30 -0.17
CA LYS A 64 6.75 14.24 -0.70
C LYS A 64 6.24 15.69 -0.70
N THR A 65 4.93 15.87 -0.88
CA THR A 65 4.32 17.19 -1.04
C THR A 65 4.02 17.85 0.30
N ASP A 66 3.45 17.09 1.25
CA ASP A 66 3.06 17.62 2.56
C ASP A 66 4.04 17.29 3.70
N GLY A 67 5.02 16.43 3.47
CA GLY A 67 6.00 15.98 4.45
C GLY A 67 5.44 15.05 5.54
N LYS A 68 4.13 14.75 5.52
CA LYS A 68 3.45 14.00 6.57
C LYS A 68 3.71 12.50 6.43
N ARG A 69 3.65 11.79 7.55
CA ARG A 69 3.69 10.33 7.55
C ARG A 69 2.30 9.78 7.26
N TYR A 70 2.24 8.74 6.45
CA TYR A 70 1.04 8.01 6.09
C TYR A 70 1.20 6.54 6.44
N LYS A 71 0.10 5.93 6.87
CA LYS A 71 -0.06 4.48 6.96
C LYS A 71 -1.04 4.04 5.89
N PHE A 72 -0.73 2.92 5.27
CA PHE A 72 -1.55 2.23 4.28
C PHE A 72 -1.88 0.84 4.79
N THR A 73 -3.06 0.35 4.47
CA THR A 73 -3.44 -1.03 4.72
C THR A 73 -3.46 -1.76 3.38
N ALA A 74 -2.62 -2.78 3.27
CA ALA A 74 -2.56 -3.67 2.13
C ALA A 74 -3.30 -4.97 2.46
N THR A 75 -3.98 -5.55 1.49
CA THR A 75 -4.73 -6.79 1.62
C THR A 75 -4.35 -7.72 0.48
N ILE A 76 -3.96 -8.95 0.80
CA ILE A 76 -3.70 -9.99 -0.20
C ILE A 76 -5.05 -10.45 -0.73
N THR A 77 -5.34 -10.17 -1.99
CA THR A 77 -6.61 -10.54 -2.62
C THR A 77 -6.49 -11.77 -3.51
N SER A 78 -5.26 -12.15 -3.86
CA SER A 78 -4.98 -13.47 -4.42
C SER A 78 -3.54 -13.92 -4.14
N SER A 79 -3.22 -15.18 -4.41
CA SER A 79 -1.87 -15.78 -4.32
C SER A 79 -0.76 -15.02 -5.07
N SER A 80 -1.10 -14.04 -5.92
CA SER A 80 -0.17 -13.16 -6.63
C SER A 80 -0.60 -11.69 -6.66
N ARG A 81 -1.63 -11.31 -5.89
CA ARG A 81 -2.20 -9.96 -5.91
C ARG A 81 -2.31 -9.35 -4.52
N VAL A 82 -1.94 -8.08 -4.42
CA VAL A 82 -2.18 -7.23 -3.26
C VAL A 82 -2.91 -5.96 -3.71
N GLU A 83 -3.82 -5.49 -2.86
CA GLU A 83 -4.55 -4.24 -3.02
C GLU A 83 -4.35 -3.35 -1.81
N ILE A 84 -4.27 -2.04 -2.03
CA ILE A 84 -4.26 -1.05 -0.96
C ILE A 84 -5.71 -0.66 -0.67
N THR A 85 -6.22 -1.03 0.49
CA THR A 85 -7.65 -0.90 0.82
C THR A 85 -7.96 0.35 1.66
N ASP A 86 -6.97 0.88 2.38
CA ASP A 86 -7.11 2.09 3.20
C ASP A 86 -5.78 2.86 3.27
N TYR A 87 -5.87 4.16 3.52
CA TYR A 87 -4.73 4.98 3.92
C TYR A 87 -5.15 6.13 4.83
N LYS A 88 -4.24 6.54 5.71
CA LYS A 88 -4.44 7.69 6.58
C LYS A 88 -3.12 8.38 6.93
N ALA A 89 -3.16 9.70 7.07
CA ALA A 89 -2.09 10.45 7.70
C ALA A 89 -2.02 10.07 9.20
N VAL A 90 -0.81 9.93 9.74
CA VAL A 90 -0.56 9.51 11.14
C VAL A 90 0.10 10.58 12.02
N GLU A 91 0.25 11.79 11.47
CA GLU A 91 0.97 12.94 12.07
C GLU A 91 2.50 12.83 11.97
#